data_AF-A0A5E4MBH2-F1
#
_entry.id   AF-A0A5E4MBH2-F1
#
_cell.length_a   1.000
_cell.length_b   1.000
_cell.length_c   1.000
_cell.angle_alpha   90.00
_cell.angle_beta   90.00
_cell.angle_gamma   90.00
#
_symmetry.space_group_name_H-M   'P 1'
#
loop_
_entity.id
_entity.type
_entity.pdbx_description
1 polymer ?
#
loop_
_entity_poly.entity_id
_entity_poly.type
_entity_poly.pdbx_seq_one_letter_code
_entity_poly.pdbx_strand_id
1 'polypeptide(L)'
;MVVNNRQKTSVLNNFRVNEIDSEDVTINLENLSINNVQTNTIKHSWQYTVQLNPITFYDDSSDIQPNNAHQVWKQTQYISLYKNVLSILNKLTWTTFDQLVDEFQKLPIENAECLESIANIVALKAFDEPSFGSLYASLCRALDITISFQNESGLPCQMTFKKCIITVCQNFFQKQCVDHTETIIISVEHEQNQRRLKMQTIGCIRFIGEIFKQSLLSPRIVQYCVKTLMSKTNERFLEYLCNLLKIVYTELNEKINLKDVYDNLIYLISDEMKFKISPRIRFMIKDVVEMIMPCNILNQANSNTILDNSLCTT
;
A
#
# COMPACT_ATOMS: atom_id res chain seq x y z
N MET A 1 -38.10 -14.68 -16.12
CA MET A 1 -37.27 -14.30 -17.29
C MET A 1 -37.27 -12.78 -17.31
N VAL A 2 -36.20 -12.03 -17.07
CA VAL A 2 -34.84 -12.12 -17.64
C VAL A 2 -33.81 -11.74 -16.56
N VAL A 3 -32.78 -12.57 -16.46
CA VAL A 3 -31.55 -12.37 -15.70
C VAL A 3 -30.72 -11.30 -16.42
N ASN A 4 -30.19 -10.31 -15.71
CA ASN A 4 -29.11 -9.49 -16.25
C ASN A 4 -27.90 -9.54 -15.31
N ASN A 5 -27.02 -10.49 -15.61
CA ASN A 5 -25.67 -10.61 -15.10
C ASN A 5 -24.84 -9.43 -15.61
N ARG A 6 -24.42 -8.53 -14.72
CA ARG A 6 -23.25 -7.67 -14.97
C ARG A 6 -22.05 -8.26 -14.24
N GLN A 7 -21.03 -8.55 -15.04
CA GLN A 7 -19.77 -9.19 -14.70
C GLN A 7 -19.10 -8.52 -13.48
N LYS A 8 -18.94 -9.29 -12.40
CA LYS A 8 -17.91 -9.04 -11.39
C LYS A 8 -16.58 -9.49 -11.97
N THR A 9 -15.80 -8.58 -12.54
CA THR A 9 -14.38 -8.83 -12.80
C THR A 9 -13.62 -8.78 -11.47
N SER A 10 -12.90 -9.85 -11.15
CA SER A 10 -12.14 -10.01 -9.91
C SER A 10 -10.93 -9.05 -9.88
N VAL A 11 -10.94 -8.10 -8.95
CA VAL A 11 -9.93 -7.02 -8.80
C VAL A 11 -8.66 -7.49 -8.04
N LEU A 12 -8.55 -8.78 -7.72
CA LEU A 12 -7.55 -9.31 -6.79
C LEU A 12 -6.14 -9.55 -7.38
N ASN A 13 -5.94 -9.49 -8.70
CA ASN A 13 -4.72 -10.01 -9.33
C ASN A 13 -3.59 -8.99 -9.59
N ASN A 14 -3.76 -7.71 -9.26
CA ASN A 14 -2.88 -6.69 -9.83
C ASN A 14 -1.59 -6.40 -9.05
N PHE A 15 -1.52 -6.64 -7.73
CA PHE A 15 -0.29 -6.40 -6.95
C PHE A 15 0.58 -7.66 -6.88
N ARG A 16 1.44 -7.89 -7.88
CA ARG A 16 2.51 -8.91 -7.84
C ARG A 16 3.89 -8.27 -7.64
N VAL A 17 4.78 -8.98 -6.97
CA VAL A 17 6.20 -8.61 -6.81
C VAL A 17 6.89 -8.69 -8.17
N ASN A 18 7.83 -7.78 -8.45
CA ASN A 18 8.72 -7.93 -9.61
C ASN A 18 9.68 -9.10 -9.34
N GLU A 19 9.37 -10.29 -9.83
CA GLU A 19 10.33 -11.39 -9.92
C GLU A 19 11.18 -11.13 -11.17
N ILE A 20 12.49 -10.95 -10.99
CA ILE A 20 13.47 -10.96 -12.07
C ILE A 20 13.68 -12.43 -12.39
N ASP A 21 13.00 -12.95 -13.41
CA ASP A 21 13.49 -14.09 -14.16
C ASP A 21 13.04 -13.99 -15.61
N SER A 22 14.04 -14.21 -16.46
CA SER A 22 14.04 -14.18 -17.91
C SER A 22 13.10 -15.22 -18.53
N GLU A 23 12.64 -14.89 -19.74
CA GLU A 23 12.02 -15.75 -20.76
C GLU A 23 10.49 -15.97 -20.71
N ASP A 24 9.93 -15.79 -21.90
CA ASP A 24 8.52 -15.91 -22.29
C ASP A 24 7.86 -17.21 -21.80
N VAL A 25 6.84 -17.09 -20.96
CA VAL A 25 5.78 -18.10 -20.87
C VAL A 25 4.41 -17.41 -20.84
N THR A 26 3.66 -17.73 -21.88
CA THR A 26 2.25 -17.45 -22.14
C THR A 26 1.38 -17.35 -20.88
N ILE A 27 0.70 -16.21 -20.77
CA ILE A 27 -0.25 -15.87 -19.71
C ILE A 27 -1.42 -16.85 -19.75
N ASN A 28 -1.44 -17.82 -18.82
CA ASN A 28 -2.64 -18.61 -18.51
C ASN A 28 -3.32 -18.03 -17.27
N LEU A 29 -4.57 -17.58 -17.47
CA LEU A 29 -5.30 -16.61 -16.65
C LEU A 29 -6.25 -17.21 -15.60
N GLU A 30 -6.11 -18.49 -15.20
CA GLU A 30 -7.19 -19.16 -14.45
C GLU A 30 -6.88 -19.84 -13.10
N ASN A 31 -5.65 -19.82 -12.58
CA ASN A 31 -5.40 -20.41 -11.26
C ASN A 31 -4.81 -19.42 -10.27
N LEU A 32 -5.68 -18.88 -9.40
CA LEU A 32 -5.47 -18.68 -7.95
C LEU A 32 -6.69 -17.92 -7.38
N SER A 33 -7.84 -18.59 -7.38
CA SER A 33 -8.94 -18.25 -6.49
C SER A 33 -8.56 -18.68 -5.07
N ILE A 34 -7.92 -17.81 -4.31
CA ILE A 34 -7.81 -17.98 -2.85
C ILE A 34 -9.13 -17.48 -2.26
N ASN A 35 -10.03 -18.45 -2.08
CA ASN A 35 -11.42 -18.34 -1.70
C ASN A 35 -11.59 -17.89 -0.24
N ASN A 36 -12.50 -16.93 -0.01
CA ASN A 36 -13.55 -16.83 1.04
C ASN A 36 -13.29 -17.19 2.52
N VAL A 37 -12.10 -17.61 2.95
CA VAL A 37 -11.78 -17.89 4.36
C VAL A 37 -11.17 -16.66 5.06
N GLN A 38 -10.50 -15.78 4.31
CA GLN A 38 -9.83 -14.59 4.87
C GLN A 38 -10.78 -13.50 5.37
N THR A 39 -12.04 -13.43 4.93
CA THR A 39 -12.94 -12.33 5.31
C THR A 39 -13.39 -12.39 6.77
N ASN A 40 -13.44 -13.58 7.38
CA ASN A 40 -13.78 -13.74 8.79
C ASN A 40 -12.57 -13.48 9.72
N THR A 41 -11.35 -13.85 9.32
CA THR A 41 -10.11 -13.56 10.05
C THR A 41 -9.77 -12.07 10.02
N ILE A 42 -10.01 -11.41 8.89
CA ILE A 42 -9.85 -9.96 8.73
C ILE A 42 -10.77 -9.21 9.71
N LYS A 43 -12.02 -9.67 9.92
CA LYS A 43 -12.96 -9.02 10.86
C LYS A 43 -12.43 -8.99 12.30
N HIS A 44 -11.78 -10.07 12.74
CA HIS A 44 -11.14 -10.15 14.07
C HIS A 44 -9.81 -9.39 14.16
N SER A 45 -9.00 -9.36 13.10
CA SER A 45 -7.73 -8.62 13.06
C SER A 45 -7.92 -7.10 13.15
N TRP A 46 -8.94 -6.55 12.46
CA TRP A 46 -9.27 -5.12 12.57
C TRP A 46 -9.88 -4.76 13.94
N GLN A 47 -10.70 -5.64 14.54
CA GLN A 47 -11.24 -5.43 15.88
C GLN A 47 -10.14 -5.39 16.96
N TYR A 48 -9.13 -6.27 16.85
CA TYR A 48 -7.96 -6.25 17.74
C TYR A 48 -7.10 -4.99 17.55
N THR A 49 -6.94 -4.52 16.31
CA THR A 49 -6.10 -3.35 16.00
C THR A 49 -6.76 -2.04 16.45
N VAL A 50 -8.10 -1.92 16.38
CA VAL A 50 -8.85 -0.77 16.90
C VAL A 50 -8.76 -0.66 18.43
N GLN A 51 -8.55 -1.77 19.15
CA GLN A 51 -8.34 -1.78 20.61
C GLN A 51 -6.91 -1.42 21.05
N LEU A 52 -5.94 -1.29 20.14
CA LEU A 52 -4.52 -1.10 20.48
C LEU A 52 -4.03 0.36 20.40
N ASN A 53 -4.93 1.34 20.54
CA ASN A 53 -4.57 2.75 20.81
C ASN A 53 -5.06 3.17 22.20
N PRO A 54 -4.31 4.00 22.92
CA PRO A 54 -3.16 3.59 23.71
C PRO A 54 -3.56 2.54 24.75
N ILE A 55 -2.75 1.52 24.96
CA ILE A 55 -3.08 0.52 25.97
C ILE A 55 -2.90 1.14 27.36
N THR A 56 -3.98 1.70 27.91
CA THR A 56 -4.17 1.78 29.36
C THR A 56 -4.45 0.36 29.82
N PHE A 57 -3.40 -0.40 30.11
CA PHE A 57 -3.52 -1.68 30.79
C PHE A 57 -3.97 -1.39 32.23
N TYR A 58 -5.27 -1.55 32.51
CA TYR A 58 -5.69 -1.80 33.87
C TYR A 58 -5.18 -3.19 34.26
N ASP A 59 -4.28 -3.19 35.24
CA ASP A 59 -4.00 -4.34 36.09
C ASP A 59 -5.33 -4.79 36.70
N ASP A 60 -5.85 -5.94 36.25
CA ASP A 60 -6.72 -6.73 37.12
C ASP A 60 -6.32 -8.20 36.96
N SER A 61 -5.39 -8.55 37.84
CA SER A 61 -5.00 -9.91 38.17
C SER A 61 -6.09 -10.54 39.02
N SER A 62 -7.16 -11.06 38.40
CA SER A 62 -8.02 -12.04 39.05
C SER A 62 -8.89 -12.76 38.03
N ASP A 63 -8.42 -13.94 37.61
CA ASP A 63 -9.20 -15.17 37.34
C ASP A 63 -8.50 -16.03 36.28
N ILE A 64 -7.46 -16.75 36.68
CA ILE A 64 -6.75 -17.71 35.81
C ILE A 64 -6.89 -19.12 36.39
N GLN A 65 -7.66 -19.96 35.69
CA GLN A 65 -7.74 -21.41 35.92
C GLN A 65 -6.48 -22.12 35.35
N PRO A 66 -6.01 -23.24 35.96
CA PRO A 66 -4.64 -23.76 35.76
C PRO A 66 -4.37 -24.49 34.41
N ASN A 67 -5.37 -24.70 33.56
CA ASN A 67 -5.26 -25.61 32.40
C ASN A 67 -4.75 -24.96 31.10
N ASN A 68 -4.36 -23.68 31.13
CA ASN A 68 -4.03 -22.90 29.93
C ASN A 68 -2.52 -22.62 29.74
N ALA A 69 -1.62 -23.28 30.45
CA ALA A 69 -0.18 -22.94 30.43
C ALA A 69 0.45 -22.88 29.02
N HIS A 70 0.07 -23.78 28.10
CA HIS A 70 0.57 -23.76 26.71
C HIS A 70 -0.01 -22.60 25.87
N GLN A 71 -1.28 -22.26 26.09
CA GLN A 71 -1.95 -21.15 25.41
C GLN A 71 -1.46 -19.80 25.95
N VAL A 72 -1.25 -19.71 27.27
CA VAL A 72 -0.64 -18.56 27.95
C VAL A 72 0.81 -18.37 27.50
N TRP A 73 1.59 -19.45 27.37
CA TRP A 73 2.97 -19.37 26.88
C TRP A 73 3.04 -18.87 25.43
N LYS A 74 2.23 -19.44 24.53
CA LYS A 74 2.12 -18.96 23.13
C LYS A 74 1.70 -17.49 23.10
N GLN A 75 0.69 -17.11 23.87
CA GLN A 75 0.22 -15.73 23.93
C GLN A 75 1.27 -14.77 24.48
N THR A 76 2.04 -15.19 25.49
CA THR A 76 3.15 -14.40 26.06
C THR A 76 4.29 -14.21 25.05
N GLN A 77 4.62 -15.24 24.27
CA GLN A 77 5.64 -15.18 23.21
C GLN A 77 5.22 -14.25 22.05
N TYR A 78 3.95 -14.28 21.65
CA TYR A 78 3.43 -13.32 20.66
C TYR A 78 3.49 -11.89 21.20
N ILE A 79 3.06 -11.66 22.45
CA ILE A 79 3.11 -10.33 23.07
C ILE A 79 4.55 -9.79 23.15
N SER A 80 5.52 -10.62 23.52
CA SER A 80 6.93 -10.19 23.58
C SER A 80 7.48 -9.88 22.19
N LEU A 81 7.15 -10.69 21.18
CA LEU A 81 7.51 -10.44 19.79
C LEU A 81 6.93 -9.11 19.28
N TYR A 82 5.65 -8.84 19.54
CA TYR A 82 5.02 -7.57 19.16
C TYR A 82 5.67 -6.36 19.84
N LYS A 83 5.99 -6.48 21.14
CA LYS A 83 6.71 -5.42 21.87
C LYS A 83 8.11 -5.18 21.30
N ASN A 84 8.81 -6.24 20.90
CA ASN A 84 10.13 -6.13 20.29
C ASN A 84 10.05 -5.44 18.92
N VAL A 85 9.11 -5.83 18.06
CA VAL A 85 8.85 -5.16 16.77
C VAL A 85 8.57 -3.67 16.99
N LEU A 86 7.67 -3.31 17.92
CA LEU A 86 7.37 -1.91 18.21
C LEU A 86 8.57 -1.14 18.76
N SER A 87 9.37 -1.77 19.63
CA SER A 87 10.61 -1.18 20.16
C SER A 87 11.61 -0.88 19.04
N ILE A 88 11.81 -1.81 18.10
CA ILE A 88 12.65 -1.61 16.92
C ILE A 88 12.12 -0.45 16.09
N LEU A 89 10.83 -0.49 15.74
CA LEU A 89 10.23 0.53 14.87
C LEU A 89 10.22 1.93 15.49
N ASN A 90 10.12 2.05 16.82
CA ASN A 90 10.19 3.33 17.53
C ASN A 90 11.61 3.92 17.58
N LYS A 91 12.64 3.08 17.41
CA LYS A 91 14.05 3.50 17.35
C LYS A 91 14.58 3.59 15.92
N LEU A 92 13.75 3.28 14.93
CA LEU A 92 14.14 3.22 13.53
C LEU A 92 14.42 4.62 12.99
N THR A 93 15.68 4.89 12.68
CA THR A 93 16.15 6.08 11.99
C THR A 93 17.21 5.68 10.96
N TRP A 94 17.59 6.60 10.07
CA TRP A 94 18.68 6.34 9.13
C TRP A 94 20.02 6.02 9.81
N THR A 95 20.26 6.52 11.02
CA THR A 95 21.50 6.27 11.76
C THR A 95 21.52 4.91 12.45
N THR A 96 20.35 4.40 12.85
CA THR A 96 20.21 3.09 13.53
C THR A 96 19.79 1.99 12.57
N PHE A 97 19.63 2.30 11.27
CA PHE A 97 18.99 1.44 10.28
C PHE A 97 19.63 0.05 10.19
N ASP A 98 20.93 -0.04 9.90
CA ASP A 98 21.60 -1.33 9.68
C ASP A 98 21.51 -2.23 10.92
N GLN A 99 21.73 -1.67 12.10
CA GLN A 99 21.66 -2.40 13.36
C GLN A 99 20.25 -2.94 13.64
N LEU A 100 19.23 -2.14 13.36
CA LEU A 100 17.83 -2.50 13.62
C LEU A 100 17.28 -3.45 12.55
N VAL A 101 17.76 -3.38 11.31
CA VAL A 101 17.47 -4.38 10.28
C VAL A 101 18.01 -5.75 10.72
N ASP A 102 19.25 -5.81 11.20
CA ASP A 102 19.85 -7.05 11.71
C ASP A 102 19.10 -7.60 12.93
N GLU A 103 18.64 -6.73 13.84
CA GLU A 103 17.81 -7.12 14.97
C GLU A 103 16.46 -7.67 14.52
N PHE A 104 15.82 -7.01 13.55
CA PHE A 104 14.51 -7.40 13.02
C PHE A 104 14.58 -8.76 12.30
N GLN A 105 15.64 -9.02 11.52
CA GLN A 105 15.83 -10.31 10.85
C GLN A 105 16.00 -11.49 11.83
N LYS A 106 16.48 -11.23 13.06
CA LYS A 106 16.69 -12.25 14.10
C LYS A 106 15.43 -12.54 14.93
N LEU A 107 14.32 -11.83 14.67
CA LEU A 107 13.08 -12.07 15.40
C LEU A 107 12.54 -13.49 15.13
N PRO A 108 12.02 -14.19 16.15
CA PRO A 108 11.50 -15.55 16.02
C PRO A 108 10.14 -15.57 15.31
N ILE A 109 10.14 -15.34 14.00
CA ILE A 109 8.95 -15.37 13.15
C ILE A 109 8.80 -16.79 12.60
N GLU A 110 7.96 -17.60 13.25
CA GLU A 110 7.91 -19.04 13.00
C GLU A 110 6.84 -19.46 11.96
N ASN A 111 5.83 -18.63 11.72
CA ASN A 111 4.68 -19.00 10.89
C ASN A 111 4.12 -17.84 10.06
N ALA A 112 3.26 -18.20 9.12
CA ALA A 112 2.66 -17.27 8.17
C ALA A 112 1.80 -16.19 8.87
N GLU A 113 0.95 -16.59 9.82
CA GLU A 113 0.06 -15.66 10.54
C GLU A 113 0.85 -14.60 11.33
N CYS A 114 1.97 -15.00 11.93
CA CYS A 114 2.90 -14.12 12.63
C CYS A 114 3.55 -13.13 11.66
N LEU A 115 4.05 -13.60 10.52
CA LEU A 115 4.65 -12.75 9.50
C LEU A 115 3.64 -11.72 8.96
N GLU A 116 2.41 -12.13 8.69
CA GLU A 116 1.34 -11.23 8.25
C GLU A 116 1.02 -10.17 9.31
N SER A 117 0.93 -10.57 10.58
CA SER A 117 0.65 -9.66 11.69
C SER A 117 1.77 -8.63 11.89
N ILE A 118 3.03 -9.05 11.80
CA ILE A 118 4.19 -8.16 11.89
C ILE A 118 4.24 -7.20 10.70
N ALA A 119 3.99 -7.70 9.49
CA ALA A 119 3.90 -6.84 8.30
C ALA A 119 2.79 -5.80 8.44
N ASN A 120 1.64 -6.17 9.00
CA ASN A 120 0.54 -5.24 9.24
C ASN A 120 0.94 -4.12 10.21
N ILE A 121 1.66 -4.43 11.29
CA ILE A 121 2.18 -3.41 12.22
C ILE A 121 3.13 -2.44 11.51
N VAL A 122 4.09 -2.96 10.73
CA VAL A 122 5.05 -2.13 10.00
C VAL A 122 4.34 -1.23 8.99
N ALA A 123 3.39 -1.77 8.23
CA ALA A 123 2.63 -1.01 7.25
C ALA A 123 1.76 0.07 7.92
N LEU A 124 1.03 -0.25 8.99
CA LEU A 124 0.19 0.71 9.71
C LEU A 124 1.03 1.84 10.32
N LYS A 125 2.22 1.54 10.84
CA LYS A 125 3.13 2.57 11.33
C LYS A 125 3.63 3.47 10.19
N ALA A 126 3.93 2.91 9.02
CA ALA A 126 4.25 3.70 7.84
C ALA A 126 3.08 4.58 7.36
N PHE A 127 1.84 4.16 7.59
CA PHE A 127 0.65 4.96 7.26
C PHE A 127 0.44 6.10 8.26
N ASP A 128 0.68 5.84 9.55
CA ASP A 128 0.56 6.84 10.62
C ASP A 128 1.71 7.87 10.56
N GLU A 129 2.89 7.48 10.06
CA GLU A 129 4.11 8.30 10.05
C GLU A 129 4.65 8.52 8.61
N PRO A 130 3.91 9.22 7.73
CA PRO A 130 4.22 9.30 6.30
C PRO A 130 5.53 10.03 5.98
N SER A 131 6.06 10.82 6.91
CA SER A 131 7.38 11.47 6.77
C SER A 131 8.53 10.46 6.81
N PHE A 132 8.34 9.29 7.42
CA PHE A 132 9.32 8.21 7.46
C PHE A 132 9.05 7.13 6.39
N GLY A 133 8.14 7.39 5.44
CA GLY A 133 7.75 6.40 4.42
C GLY A 133 8.94 5.81 3.65
N SER A 134 9.93 6.63 3.28
CA SER A 134 11.14 6.17 2.57
C SER A 134 12.02 5.24 3.42
N LEU A 135 12.09 5.48 4.72
CA LEU A 135 12.81 4.65 5.70
C LEU A 135 12.11 3.28 5.84
N TYR A 136 10.78 3.27 5.99
CA TYR A 136 10.01 2.03 6.05
C TYR A 136 10.06 1.25 4.73
N ALA A 137 10.08 1.93 3.58
CA ALA A 137 10.20 1.26 2.28
C ALA A 137 11.58 0.60 2.14
N SER A 138 12.63 1.28 2.61
CA SER A 138 13.99 0.74 2.65
C SER A 138 14.08 -0.48 3.58
N LEU A 139 13.42 -0.43 4.74
CA LEU A 139 13.29 -1.60 5.63
C LEU A 139 12.63 -2.78 4.90
N CYS A 140 11.51 -2.54 4.21
CA CYS A 140 10.83 -3.59 3.44
C CYS A 140 11.72 -4.20 2.35
N ARG A 141 12.59 -3.39 1.73
CA ARG A 141 13.54 -3.84 0.71
C ARG A 141 14.67 -4.69 1.30
N ALA A 142 15.15 -4.33 2.49
CA ALA A 142 16.28 -4.96 3.18
C ALA A 142 15.89 -6.26 3.93
N LEU A 143 14.66 -6.37 4.43
CA LEU A 143 14.21 -7.58 5.11
C LEU A 143 14.01 -8.73 4.13
N ASP A 144 14.69 -9.84 4.42
CA ASP A 144 14.60 -11.09 3.65
C ASP A 144 14.01 -12.24 4.48
N ILE A 145 12.83 -11.98 5.04
CA ILE A 145 12.11 -12.97 5.86
C ILE A 145 11.13 -13.73 4.95
N THR A 146 11.32 -15.05 4.87
CA THR A 146 10.51 -15.96 4.06
C THR A 146 10.07 -17.16 4.88
N ILE A 147 8.76 -17.44 4.89
CA ILE A 147 8.16 -18.60 5.53
C ILE A 147 7.65 -19.54 4.45
N SER A 148 8.15 -20.79 4.47
CA SER A 148 7.68 -21.86 3.60
C SER A 148 6.66 -22.72 4.33
N PHE A 149 5.53 -23.02 3.70
CA PHE A 149 4.46 -23.85 4.23
C PHE A 149 3.78 -24.65 3.12
N GLN A 150 2.98 -25.66 3.45
CA GLN A 150 2.16 -26.40 2.49
C GLN A 150 0.73 -25.88 2.51
N ASN A 151 0.13 -25.70 1.34
CA ASN A 151 -1.29 -25.36 1.25
C ASN A 151 -2.20 -26.59 1.45
N GLU A 152 -3.51 -26.40 1.45
CA GLU A 152 -4.51 -27.46 1.60
C GLU A 152 -4.40 -28.57 0.54
N SER A 153 -3.81 -28.28 -0.63
CA SER A 153 -3.54 -29.25 -1.69
C SER A 153 -2.14 -29.87 -1.63
N GLY A 154 -1.39 -29.66 -0.54
CA GLY A 154 -0.05 -30.21 -0.32
C GLY A 154 1.06 -29.56 -1.17
N LEU A 155 0.75 -28.50 -1.91
CA LEU A 155 1.72 -27.77 -2.73
C LEU A 155 2.57 -26.84 -1.85
N PRO A 156 3.90 -26.79 -2.08
CA PRO A 156 4.78 -25.88 -1.38
C PRO A 156 4.44 -24.44 -1.75
N CYS A 157 4.17 -23.63 -0.73
CA CYS A 157 3.90 -22.21 -0.82
C CYS A 157 4.95 -21.43 -0.01
N GLN A 158 5.30 -20.26 -0.50
CA GLN A 158 6.18 -19.34 0.22
C GLN A 158 5.47 -18.01 0.46
N MET A 159 5.66 -17.46 1.65
CA MET A 159 5.24 -16.12 1.99
C MET A 159 6.44 -15.30 2.43
N THR A 160 6.65 -14.19 1.74
CA THR A 160 7.74 -13.25 2.02
C THR A 160 7.19 -12.03 2.74
N PHE A 161 8.01 -11.39 3.56
CA PHE A 161 7.65 -10.15 4.24
C PHE A 161 7.19 -9.06 3.25
N LYS A 162 7.90 -8.93 2.12
CA LYS A 162 7.57 -8.01 1.02
C LYS A 162 6.15 -8.26 0.50
N LYS A 163 5.77 -9.52 0.27
CA LYS A 163 4.43 -9.90 -0.20
C LYS A 163 3.34 -9.58 0.83
N CYS A 164 3.63 -9.76 2.12
CA CYS A 164 2.70 -9.37 3.19
C CYS A 164 2.47 -7.85 3.20
N ILE A 165 3.54 -7.04 3.16
CA ILE A 165 3.44 -5.57 3.13
C ILE A 165 2.62 -5.10 1.93
N ILE A 166 2.90 -5.65 0.75
CA ILE A 166 2.19 -5.31 -0.48
C ILE A 166 0.70 -5.68 -0.36
N THR A 167 0.39 -6.86 0.18
CA THR A 167 -0.99 -7.29 0.44
C THR A 167 -1.72 -6.33 1.39
N VAL A 168 -1.07 -5.87 2.46
CA VAL A 168 -1.66 -4.89 3.39
C VAL A 168 -1.96 -3.57 2.67
N CYS A 169 -1.02 -3.07 1.88
CA CYS A 169 -1.21 -1.84 1.10
C CYS A 169 -2.36 -1.98 0.08
N GLN A 170 -2.43 -3.11 -0.63
CA GLN A 170 -3.50 -3.40 -1.58
C GLN A 170 -4.87 -3.43 -0.88
N ASN A 171 -4.99 -4.16 0.22
CA ASN A 171 -6.24 -4.29 0.96
C ASN A 171 -6.70 -2.93 1.52
N PHE A 172 -5.76 -2.14 2.05
CA PHE A 172 -6.05 -0.80 2.55
C PHE A 172 -6.50 0.13 1.42
N PHE A 173 -5.78 0.13 0.30
CA PHE A 173 -6.12 0.95 -0.87
C PHE A 173 -7.49 0.55 -1.46
N GLN A 174 -7.77 -0.74 -1.62
CA GLN A 174 -9.06 -1.23 -2.11
C GLN A 174 -10.21 -0.75 -1.21
N LYS A 175 -10.08 -0.97 0.10
CA LYS A 175 -11.11 -0.59 1.08
C LYS A 175 -11.37 0.92 1.13
N GLN A 176 -10.32 1.73 1.06
CA GLN A 176 -10.46 3.19 1.21
C GLN A 176 -10.69 3.93 -0.10
N CYS A 177 -10.18 3.40 -1.21
CA CYS A 177 -10.17 4.11 -2.49
C CYS A 177 -11.09 3.50 -3.55
N VAL A 178 -11.52 2.25 -3.41
CA VAL A 178 -12.36 1.57 -4.40
C VAL A 178 -13.74 1.27 -3.82
N ASP A 179 -13.80 0.63 -2.67
CA ASP A 179 -15.05 0.19 -2.05
C ASP A 179 -15.92 1.39 -1.62
N HIS A 180 -17.22 1.31 -1.93
CA HIS A 180 -18.20 2.35 -1.64
C HIS A 180 -18.93 2.05 -0.32
N THR A 181 -18.24 2.16 0.82
CA THR A 181 -18.88 2.04 2.14
C THR A 181 -18.96 3.41 2.80
N GLU A 182 -19.87 4.24 2.32
CA GLU A 182 -20.28 5.46 3.04
C GLU A 182 -21.33 5.06 4.09
N THR A 183 -20.89 4.55 5.23
CA THR A 183 -21.78 4.42 6.40
C THR A 183 -21.77 5.76 7.13
N ILE A 184 -22.85 6.53 6.99
CA ILE A 184 -23.02 7.82 7.67
C ILE A 184 -23.45 7.54 9.11
N ILE A 185 -22.52 7.63 10.06
CA ILE A 185 -22.82 7.66 11.50
C ILE A 185 -22.30 8.99 12.04
N ILE A 186 -23.18 9.77 12.67
CA ILE A 186 -22.85 11.12 13.17
C ILE A 186 -22.58 11.00 14.67
N SER A 187 -21.31 10.81 15.04
CA SER A 187 -20.82 10.94 16.42
C SER A 187 -19.43 11.61 16.43
N VAL A 188 -19.05 12.25 17.54
CA VAL A 188 -17.74 12.90 17.69
C VAL A 188 -16.59 11.89 17.54
N GLU A 189 -16.77 10.69 18.10
CA GLU A 189 -15.84 9.57 17.94
C GLU A 189 -15.72 9.11 16.48
N HIS A 190 -16.85 9.08 15.75
CA HIS A 190 -16.84 8.79 14.32
C HIS A 190 -16.09 9.86 13.53
N GLU A 191 -16.24 11.15 13.85
CA GLU A 191 -15.52 12.22 13.15
C GLU A 191 -14.00 12.13 13.36
N GLN A 192 -13.54 11.89 14.60
CA GLN A 192 -12.12 11.69 14.89
C GLN A 192 -11.56 10.48 14.16
N ASN A 193 -12.31 9.37 14.14
CA ASN A 193 -11.91 8.17 13.42
C ASN A 193 -11.81 8.40 11.90
N GLN A 194 -12.74 9.16 11.32
CA GLN A 194 -12.69 9.52 9.89
C GLN A 194 -11.48 10.41 9.56
N ARG A 195 -11.12 11.35 10.44
CA ARG A 195 -9.91 12.17 10.27
C ARG A 195 -8.66 11.30 10.31
N ARG A 196 -8.55 10.40 11.30
CA ARG A 196 -7.43 9.44 11.39
C ARG A 196 -7.34 8.57 10.15
N LEU A 197 -8.47 8.00 9.71
CA LEU A 197 -8.53 7.14 8.53
C LEU A 197 -8.13 7.89 7.25
N LYS A 198 -8.54 9.16 7.11
CA LYS A 198 -8.08 10.03 6.02
C LYS A 198 -6.56 10.19 6.05
N MET A 199 -5.98 10.48 7.22
CA MET A 199 -4.52 10.62 7.37
C MET A 199 -3.79 9.32 7.02
N GLN A 200 -4.26 8.18 7.52
CA GLN A 200 -3.73 6.85 7.19
C GLN A 200 -3.85 6.52 5.70
N THR A 201 -4.94 6.95 5.04
CA THR A 201 -5.09 6.76 3.59
C THR A 201 -4.05 7.55 2.82
N ILE A 202 -3.82 8.81 3.18
CA ILE A 202 -2.74 9.62 2.61
C ILE A 202 -1.39 8.95 2.86
N GLY A 203 -1.15 8.45 4.07
CA GLY A 203 0.09 7.75 4.42
C GLY A 203 0.29 6.47 3.62
N CYS A 204 -0.74 5.64 3.46
CA CYS A 204 -0.73 4.45 2.63
C CYS A 204 -0.41 4.77 1.17
N ILE A 205 -1.04 5.80 0.60
CA ILE A 205 -0.77 6.22 -0.77
C ILE A 205 0.68 6.69 -0.94
N ARG A 206 1.18 7.49 0.01
CA ARG A 206 2.59 7.92 -0.01
C ARG A 206 3.52 6.72 0.11
N PHE A 207 3.21 5.78 1.00
CA PHE A 207 4.00 4.57 1.22
C PHE A 207 4.03 3.64 0.01
N ILE A 208 2.91 3.48 -0.71
CA ILE A 208 2.88 2.77 -2.00
C ILE A 208 3.88 3.41 -2.97
N GLY A 209 3.93 4.74 -3.01
CA GLY A 209 4.91 5.47 -3.81
C GLY A 209 6.35 5.19 -3.39
N GLU A 210 6.65 5.21 -2.08
CA GLU A 210 7.99 4.92 -1.57
C GLU A 210 8.42 3.47 -1.83
N ILE A 211 7.51 2.50 -1.71
CA ILE A 211 7.76 1.09 -2.05
C ILE A 211 8.07 0.94 -3.55
N PHE A 212 7.36 1.67 -4.42
CA PHE A 212 7.65 1.67 -5.85
C PHE A 212 9.07 2.13 -6.17
N LYS A 213 9.55 3.17 -5.47
CA LYS A 213 10.94 3.66 -5.63
C LYS A 213 11.99 2.62 -5.24
N GLN A 214 11.65 1.72 -4.31
CA GLN A 214 12.49 0.59 -3.94
C GLN A 214 12.41 -0.59 -4.94
N SER A 215 11.74 -0.41 -6.08
CA SER A 215 11.49 -1.43 -7.12
C SER A 215 10.73 -2.67 -6.63
N LEU A 216 10.02 -2.54 -5.50
CA LEU A 216 9.20 -3.61 -4.93
C LEU A 216 7.81 -3.73 -5.57
N LEU A 217 7.40 -2.72 -6.35
CA LEU A 217 6.16 -2.72 -7.12
C LEU A 217 6.44 -2.52 -8.61
N SER A 218 5.63 -3.13 -9.46
CA SER A 218 5.69 -2.93 -10.91
C SER A 218 5.11 -1.56 -11.29
N PRO A 219 5.59 -0.93 -12.38
CA PRO A 219 5.03 0.32 -12.89
C PRO A 219 3.52 0.23 -13.21
N ARG A 220 3.05 -0.95 -13.64
CA ARG A 220 1.64 -1.21 -13.96
C ARG A 220 0.73 -1.07 -12.73
N ILE A 221 1.20 -1.50 -11.55
CA ILE A 221 0.46 -1.37 -10.29
C ILE A 221 0.25 0.11 -9.95
N VAL A 222 1.33 0.90 -10.01
CA VAL A 222 1.27 2.32 -9.68
C VAL A 222 0.41 3.07 -10.69
N GLN A 223 0.53 2.74 -11.98
CA GLN A 223 -0.36 3.28 -13.02
C GLN A 223 -1.84 2.97 -12.72
N TYR A 224 -2.15 1.76 -12.25
CA TYR A 224 -3.50 1.39 -11.83
C TYR A 224 -3.99 2.26 -10.65
N CYS A 225 -3.16 2.48 -9.63
CA CYS A 225 -3.49 3.37 -8.51
C CYS A 225 -3.77 4.80 -9.00
N VAL A 226 -2.91 5.35 -9.86
CA VAL A 226 -3.08 6.69 -10.45
C VAL A 226 -4.40 6.79 -11.21
N LYS A 227 -4.69 5.85 -12.12
CA LYS A 227 -5.93 5.86 -12.90
C LYS A 227 -7.17 5.70 -12.03
N THR A 228 -7.10 4.85 -11.00
CA THR A 228 -8.20 4.66 -10.05
C THR A 228 -8.52 5.94 -9.30
N LEU A 229 -7.51 6.63 -8.77
CA LEU A 229 -7.69 7.91 -8.06
C LEU A 229 -8.18 9.01 -9.00
N MET A 230 -7.66 9.06 -10.23
CA MET A 230 -8.04 10.05 -11.25
C MET A 230 -9.48 9.87 -11.77
N SER A 231 -10.00 8.64 -11.79
CA SER A 231 -11.37 8.36 -12.23
C SER A 231 -12.45 9.00 -11.35
N LYS A 232 -12.08 9.44 -10.13
CA LYS A 232 -12.98 10.05 -9.14
C LYS A 232 -12.70 11.55 -9.06
N THR A 233 -13.70 12.38 -9.40
CA THR A 233 -13.59 13.85 -9.36
C THR A 233 -13.80 14.46 -7.98
N ASN A 234 -13.97 13.64 -6.94
CA ASN A 234 -14.13 14.09 -5.57
C ASN A 234 -12.80 14.62 -5.02
N GLU A 235 -12.84 15.79 -4.39
CA GLU A 235 -11.66 16.50 -3.85
C GLU A 235 -10.74 15.64 -2.98
N ARG A 236 -11.30 14.71 -2.20
CA ARG A 236 -10.52 13.78 -1.39
C ARG A 236 -9.61 12.89 -2.26
N PHE A 237 -10.13 12.39 -3.37
CA PHE A 237 -9.38 11.54 -4.30
C PHE A 237 -8.37 12.32 -5.12
N LEU A 238 -8.68 13.59 -5.45
CA LEU A 238 -7.72 14.49 -6.08
C LEU A 238 -6.56 14.82 -5.13
N GLU A 239 -6.82 14.97 -3.83
CA GLU A 239 -5.75 15.10 -2.82
C GLU A 239 -4.87 13.87 -2.75
N TYR A 240 -5.46 12.68 -2.76
CA TYR A 240 -4.76 11.40 -2.81
C TYR A 240 -3.90 11.27 -4.07
N LEU A 241 -4.45 11.60 -5.24
CA LEU A 241 -3.75 11.59 -6.52
C LEU A 241 -2.52 12.50 -6.48
N CYS A 242 -2.68 13.75 -6.02
CA CYS A 242 -1.58 14.71 -5.92
C CYS A 242 -0.46 14.20 -5.01
N ASN A 243 -0.80 13.60 -3.87
CA ASN A 243 0.19 13.04 -2.94
C ASN A 243 0.96 11.86 -3.55
N LEU A 244 0.30 11.01 -4.35
CA LEU A 244 0.97 9.92 -5.06
C LEU A 244 1.92 10.44 -6.14
N LEU A 245 1.42 11.31 -7.01
CA LEU A 245 2.17 11.82 -8.17
C LEU A 245 3.44 12.58 -7.75
N LYS A 246 3.40 13.31 -6.62
CA LYS A 246 4.59 13.97 -6.04
C LYS A 246 5.76 13.01 -5.79
N ILE A 247 5.48 11.74 -5.53
CA ILE A 247 6.49 10.73 -5.22
C ILE A 247 6.86 9.92 -6.47
N VAL A 248 5.87 9.48 -7.24
CA VAL A 248 6.08 8.45 -8.27
C VAL A 248 6.25 8.99 -9.69
N TYR A 249 5.86 10.25 -9.97
CA TYR A 249 5.68 10.69 -11.35
C TYR A 249 6.94 10.55 -12.19
N THR A 250 8.08 11.03 -11.71
CA THR A 250 9.35 11.03 -12.46
C THR A 250 9.74 9.61 -12.86
N GLU A 251 9.85 8.70 -11.90
CA GLU A 251 10.24 7.30 -12.14
C GLU A 251 9.18 6.51 -12.92
N LEU A 252 7.90 6.87 -12.81
CA LEU A 252 6.83 6.22 -13.55
C LEU A 252 6.78 6.68 -15.01
N ASN A 253 7.04 7.97 -15.28
CA ASN A 253 7.02 8.55 -16.63
C ASN A 253 8.16 8.03 -17.51
N GLU A 254 9.28 7.62 -16.90
CA GLU A 254 10.38 6.95 -17.60
C GLU A 254 9.97 5.55 -18.11
N LYS A 255 9.05 4.88 -17.40
CA LYS A 255 8.68 3.48 -17.67
C LYS A 255 7.37 3.35 -18.45
N ILE A 256 6.46 4.32 -18.32
CA ILE A 256 5.14 4.31 -18.95
C ILE A 256 4.79 5.73 -19.39
N ASN A 257 4.14 5.88 -20.55
CA ASN A 257 3.60 7.16 -21.00
C ASN A 257 2.46 7.64 -20.07
N LEU A 258 2.67 8.78 -19.41
CA LEU A 258 1.69 9.43 -18.52
C LEU A 258 1.09 10.72 -19.11
N LYS A 259 1.13 10.89 -20.44
CA LYS A 259 0.54 12.06 -21.10
C LYS A 259 -0.95 12.19 -20.81
N ASP A 260 -1.68 11.08 -20.81
CA ASP A 260 -3.11 11.04 -20.46
C ASP A 260 -3.36 11.59 -19.05
N VAL A 261 -2.51 11.23 -18.09
CA VAL A 261 -2.57 11.75 -16.71
C VAL A 261 -2.30 13.25 -16.70
N TYR A 262 -1.27 13.72 -17.40
CA TYR A 262 -0.92 15.14 -17.47
C TYR A 262 -2.05 15.98 -18.08
N ASP A 263 -2.59 15.55 -19.23
CA ASP A 263 -3.68 16.24 -19.92
C ASP A 263 -4.92 16.35 -19.02
N ASN A 264 -5.23 15.29 -18.25
CA ASN A 264 -6.30 15.32 -17.25
C ASN A 264 -6.04 16.33 -16.12
N LEU A 265 -4.80 16.41 -15.60
CA LEU A 265 -4.47 17.40 -14.56
C LEU A 265 -4.65 18.83 -15.07
N ILE A 266 -4.26 19.11 -16.33
CA ILE A 266 -4.48 20.41 -16.98
C ILE A 266 -5.98 20.72 -17.10
N TYR A 267 -6.78 19.73 -17.51
CA TYR A 267 -8.23 19.88 -17.57
C TYR A 267 -8.84 20.19 -16.20
N LEU A 268 -8.38 19.54 -15.12
CA LEU A 268 -8.87 19.76 -13.76
C LEU A 268 -8.58 21.19 -13.22
N ILE A 269 -7.56 21.88 -13.74
CA ILE A 269 -7.25 23.26 -13.33
C ILE A 269 -7.88 24.33 -14.24
N SER A 270 -8.50 23.93 -15.35
CA SER A 270 -9.16 24.81 -16.31
C SER A 270 -10.29 25.65 -15.70
N ASP A 271 -10.71 26.69 -16.42
CA ASP A 271 -11.82 27.55 -16.00
C ASP A 271 -13.16 26.80 -15.92
N GLU A 272 -13.34 25.74 -16.73
CA GLU A 272 -14.54 24.88 -16.70
C GLU A 272 -14.70 24.16 -15.35
N MET A 273 -13.59 23.85 -14.69
CA MET A 273 -13.56 23.14 -13.42
C MET A 273 -13.49 24.07 -12.21
N LYS A 274 -13.39 25.39 -12.43
CA LYS A 274 -13.21 26.41 -11.39
C LYS A 274 -14.28 26.40 -10.30
N PHE A 275 -15.52 26.07 -10.65
CA PHE A 275 -16.65 26.02 -9.71
C PHE A 275 -16.92 24.61 -9.16
N LYS A 276 -16.24 23.56 -9.68
CA LYS A 276 -16.42 22.17 -9.26
C LYS A 276 -15.36 21.70 -8.26
N ILE A 277 -14.21 22.37 -8.23
CA ILE A 277 -13.06 22.01 -7.39
C ILE A 277 -12.63 23.24 -6.60
N SER A 278 -12.46 23.07 -5.29
CA SER A 278 -12.05 24.12 -4.38
C SER A 278 -10.69 24.71 -4.77
N PRO A 279 -10.45 26.01 -4.49
CA PRO A 279 -9.17 26.64 -4.77
C PRO A 279 -7.98 25.87 -4.17
N ARG A 280 -8.11 25.34 -2.95
CA ARG A 280 -7.06 24.56 -2.27
C ARG A 280 -6.60 23.38 -3.14
N ILE A 281 -7.54 22.56 -3.63
CA ILE A 281 -7.20 21.40 -4.45
C ILE A 281 -6.65 21.82 -5.82
N ARG A 282 -7.21 22.87 -6.43
CA ARG A 282 -6.69 23.40 -7.70
C ARG A 282 -5.25 23.90 -7.57
N PHE A 283 -4.90 24.61 -6.50
CA PHE A 283 -3.52 25.02 -6.24
C PHE A 283 -2.61 23.81 -6.05
N MET A 284 -3.05 22.82 -5.28
CA MET A 284 -2.26 21.60 -5.11
C MET A 284 -2.03 20.83 -6.43
N ILE A 285 -3.02 20.81 -7.35
CA ILE A 285 -2.85 20.23 -8.69
C ILE A 285 -1.86 21.07 -9.51
N LYS A 286 -1.95 22.42 -9.44
CA LYS A 286 -0.98 23.29 -10.10
C LYS A 286 0.44 23.04 -9.63
N ASP A 287 0.68 22.91 -8.32
CA ASP A 287 2.00 22.57 -7.78
C ASP A 287 2.54 21.26 -8.39
N VAL A 288 1.67 20.26 -8.58
CA VAL A 288 2.04 18.98 -9.20
C VAL A 288 2.32 19.15 -10.69
N VAL A 289 1.49 19.88 -11.42
CA VAL A 289 1.70 20.17 -12.85
C VAL A 289 3.01 20.91 -13.09
N GLU A 290 3.33 21.91 -12.25
CA GLU A 290 4.57 22.67 -12.31
C GLU A 290 5.79 21.79 -12.04
N MET A 291 5.71 20.88 -11.05
CA MET A 291 6.76 19.88 -10.78
C MET A 291 7.00 18.94 -11.99
N ILE A 292 5.92 18.59 -12.70
CA ILE A 292 5.93 17.62 -13.80
C ILE A 292 6.37 18.23 -15.13
N MET A 293 6.06 19.51 -15.36
CA MET A 293 6.27 20.19 -16.63
C MET A 293 7.68 19.96 -17.23
N PRO A 294 8.79 20.08 -16.47
CA PRO A 294 10.13 19.81 -17.00
C PRO A 294 10.32 18.39 -17.53
N CYS A 295 9.73 17.38 -16.85
CA CYS A 295 9.85 15.98 -17.24
C CYS A 295 9.16 15.70 -18.59
N ASN A 296 8.03 16.36 -18.86
CA ASN A 296 7.30 16.18 -20.13
C ASN A 296 7.96 16.91 -21.30
N ILE A 297 8.58 18.06 -21.06
CA ILE A 297 9.34 18.78 -22.09
C ILE A 297 10.57 17.97 -22.51
N LEU A 298 11.30 17.36 -21.56
CA LEU A 298 12.45 16.51 -21.84
C LEU A 298 12.07 15.24 -22.63
N ASN A 299 10.96 14.60 -22.29
CA ASN A 299 10.50 13.40 -23.01
C ASN A 299 10.00 13.72 -24.44
N GLN A 300 9.42 14.90 -24.68
CA GLN A 300 9.06 15.34 -26.03
C GLN A 300 10.31 15.67 -26.87
N ALA A 301 11.33 16.29 -26.28
CA ALA A 301 12.60 16.56 -26.96
C ALA A 301 13.34 15.27 -27.35
N ASN A 302 13.37 14.27 -26.46
CA ASN A 302 14.00 12.96 -26.73
C ASN A 302 13.23 12.11 -27.74
N SER A 303 11.90 12.26 -27.82
CA SER A 303 11.09 11.56 -28.83
C SER A 303 11.30 12.13 -30.23
N ASN A 304 11.56 13.44 -30.33
CA ASN A 304 11.79 14.12 -31.61
C ASN A 304 13.21 13.86 -32.16
N THR A 305 14.23 13.73 -31.32
CA THR A 305 15.60 13.38 -31.76
C THR A 305 15.72 11.94 -32.29
N ILE A 306 14.88 11.01 -31.84
CA ILE A 306 14.83 9.65 -32.37
C ILE A 306 14.18 9.62 -33.77
N LEU A 307 13.20 10.49 -34.03
CA LEU A 307 12.58 10.62 -35.35
C LEU A 307 13.52 11.30 -36.36
N ASP A 308 14.27 12.33 -35.95
CA ASP A 308 15.21 13.02 -36.84
C ASP A 308 16.42 12.14 -37.24
N ASN A 309 16.87 11.23 -36.36
CA ASN A 309 17.93 10.28 -36.69
C ASN A 309 17.47 9.12 -37.61
N SER A 310 16.16 8.92 -37.78
CA SER A 310 15.60 7.92 -38.71
C SER A 310 15.38 8.44 -40.13
N LEU A 311 15.47 9.77 -40.32
CA LEU A 311 15.31 10.45 -41.62
C LEU A 311 16.66 10.80 -42.29
N CYS A 312 17.80 10.51 -41.65
CA CYS A 312 19.14 10.77 -42.18
C CYS A 312 19.91 9.51 -42.66
N THR A 313 19.25 8.36 -42.79
CA THR A 313 19.84 7.15 -43.39
C THR A 313 19.02 6.68 -44.59
N THR A 314 19.12 7.41 -45.69
CA THR A 314 18.81 6.97 -47.07
C THR A 314 19.70 7.75 -48.02
#